data_AF-A0A942ASR7-F1
#
_entry.id   AF-A0A942ASR7-F1
#
_cell.length_a   1.000
_cell.length_b   1.000
_cell.length_c   1.000
_cell.angle_alpha   90.00
_cell.angle_beta   90.00
_cell.angle_gamma   90.00
#
_symmetry.space_group_name_H-M   'P 1'
#
loop_
_entity.id
_entity.type
_entity.pdbx_description
1 polymer ?
#
loop_
_entity_poly.entity_id
_entity_poly.type
_entity_poly.pdbx_seq_one_letter_code
_entity_poly.pdbx_strand_id
1 'polypeptide(L)'
;MTNRKNLTSKEKKILKVIALLFTFIAAANVVYYLILMFFKLNGNFYTKHFLIPIDLLCIGIIAIIMPYANRYSSYQANLKGDKYMYLIGICLIFLAFITLILTFAF
;
A
#
# COMPACT_ATOMS: atom_id res chain seq x y z
N MET A 1 -18.35 -16.48 -12.74
CA MET A 1 -17.47 -15.56 -13.49
C MET A 1 -17.89 -14.14 -13.15
N THR A 2 -17.25 -13.50 -12.17
CA THR A 2 -17.64 -12.16 -11.71
C THR A 2 -17.33 -11.13 -12.82
N ASN A 3 -18.40 -10.51 -13.32
CA ASN A 3 -18.38 -9.53 -14.39
C ASN A 3 -17.65 -8.26 -13.91
N ARG A 4 -16.30 -8.21 -14.06
CA ARG A 4 -15.52 -7.00 -13.75
C ARG A 4 -15.89 -5.92 -14.77
N LYS A 5 -16.70 -4.93 -14.36
CA LYS A 5 -16.93 -3.69 -15.13
C LYS A 5 -15.59 -3.17 -15.62
N ASN A 6 -15.47 -2.98 -16.94
CA ASN A 6 -14.31 -2.31 -17.52
C ASN A 6 -14.34 -0.85 -17.05
N LEU A 7 -13.41 -0.48 -16.18
CA LEU A 7 -13.22 0.91 -15.75
C LEU A 7 -12.93 1.80 -16.96
N THR A 8 -13.58 2.96 -16.98
CA THR A 8 -13.38 4.03 -17.96
C THR A 8 -11.96 4.60 -17.86
N SER A 9 -11.51 5.27 -18.92
CA SER A 9 -10.17 5.90 -18.94
C SER A 9 -9.99 6.93 -17.80
N LYS A 10 -11.06 7.67 -17.45
CA LYS A 10 -11.06 8.64 -16.34
C LYS A 10 -10.83 7.96 -14.99
N GLU A 11 -11.53 6.87 -14.70
CA GLU A 11 -11.38 6.12 -13.43
C GLU A 11 -9.99 5.51 -13.28
N LYS A 12 -9.40 4.98 -14.37
CA LYS A 12 -8.01 4.49 -14.35
C LYS A 12 -7.01 5.59 -14.04
N LYS A 13 -7.23 6.80 -14.57
CA LYS A 13 -6.38 7.96 -14.28
C LYS A 13 -6.46 8.34 -12.80
N ILE A 14 -7.67 8.35 -12.24
CA ILE A 14 -7.89 8.61 -10.81
C ILE A 14 -7.18 7.55 -9.95
N LEU A 15 -7.34 6.26 -10.27
CA LEU A 15 -6.67 5.16 -9.55
C LEU A 15 -5.14 5.29 -9.59
N LYS A 16 -4.55 5.69 -10.73
CA LYS A 16 -3.11 5.92 -10.83
C LYS A 16 -2.65 7.10 -9.96
N VAL A 17 -3.41 8.20 -9.93
CA VAL A 17 -3.11 9.35 -9.06
C VAL A 17 -3.17 8.94 -7.58
N ILE A 18 -4.20 8.19 -7.19
CA ILE A 18 -4.35 7.69 -5.82
C ILE A 18 -3.16 6.78 -5.45
N ALA A 19 -2.80 5.82 -6.31
CA ALA A 19 -1.65 4.94 -6.07
C ALA A 19 -0.33 5.73 -5.94
N LEU A 20 -0.15 6.78 -6.74
CA LEU A 20 1.03 7.64 -6.68
C LEU A 20 1.09 8.44 -5.37
N LEU A 21 -0.04 8.95 -4.88
CA LEU A 21 -0.11 9.61 -3.57
C LEU A 21 0.28 8.65 -2.44
N PHE A 22 -0.28 7.44 -2.41
CA PHE A 22 0.09 6.44 -1.40
C PHE A 22 1.56 6.02 -1.48
N THR A 23 2.11 5.94 -2.69
CA THR A 23 3.54 5.65 -2.89
C THR A 23 4.42 6.76 -2.34
N PHE A 24 4.03 8.02 -2.59
CA PHE A 24 4.73 9.19 -2.06
C PHE A 24 4.71 9.22 -0.53
N ILE A 25 3.56 8.95 0.09
CA ILE A 25 3.42 8.88 1.55
C ILE A 25 4.32 7.79 2.15
N ALA A 26 4.27 6.57 1.59
CA ALA A 26 5.12 5.47 2.05
C ALA A 26 6.62 5.79 1.89
N ALA A 27 7.02 6.37 0.75
CA ALA A 27 8.41 6.77 0.53
C ALA A 27 8.86 7.85 1.53
N ALA A 28 8.01 8.84 1.82
CA ALA A 28 8.31 9.88 2.80
C ALA A 28 8.49 9.30 4.22
N ASN A 29 7.66 8.33 4.61
CA ASN A 29 7.80 7.63 5.89
C ASN A 29 9.12 6.86 6.00
N VAL A 30 9.51 6.14 4.93
CA VAL A 30 10.81 5.44 4.88
C VAL A 30 11.96 6.43 5.02
N VAL A 31 11.93 7.56 4.31
CA VAL A 31 12.96 8.60 4.41
C VAL A 31 13.00 9.19 5.83
N TYR A 32 11.84 9.46 6.43
CA TYR A 32 11.76 9.95 7.81
C TYR A 32 12.37 8.96 8.82
N TYR A 33 12.09 7.67 8.66
CA TYR A 33 12.69 6.62 9.47
C TYR A 33 14.20 6.52 9.31
N LEU A 34 14.71 6.61 8.07
CA LEU A 34 16.15 6.62 7.81
C LEU A 34 16.84 7.81 8.49
N ILE A 35 16.25 9.01 8.43
CA ILE A 35 16.77 10.20 9.11
C ILE A 35 16.87 9.95 10.62
N LEU A 36 15.79 9.44 11.25
CA LEU A 36 15.81 9.10 12.68
C LEU A 36 16.94 8.13 13.04
N MET A 37 17.14 7.10 12.21
CA MET A 37 18.18 6.09 12.42
C MET A 37 19.60 6.66 12.25
N PHE A 38 19.85 7.44 11.19
CA PHE A 38 21.16 8.05 10.91
C PHE A 38 21.59 9.06 11.97
N PHE A 39 20.64 9.86 12.47
CA PHE A 39 20.92 10.87 13.49
C PHE A 39 20.78 10.34 14.93
N LYS A 40 20.53 9.03 15.12
CA LYS A 40 20.29 8.37 16.43
C LYS A 40 19.28 9.13 17.29
N LEU A 41 18.27 9.70 16.66
CA LEU A 41 17.22 10.45 17.33
C LEU A 41 16.22 9.46 17.95
N ASN A 42 15.80 9.72 19.18
CA ASN A 42 14.73 8.93 19.79
C ASN A 42 13.45 9.12 18.97
N GLY A 43 12.93 8.02 18.43
CA GLY A 43 11.67 8.03 17.68
C GLY A 43 10.54 8.61 18.52
N ASN A 44 9.82 9.56 17.94
CA ASN A 44 8.59 10.12 18.52
C ASN A 44 7.48 9.03 18.55
N PHE A 45 6.48 9.17 19.43
CA PHE A 45 5.28 8.33 19.53
C PHE A 45 4.71 7.91 18.15
N TYR A 46 4.59 8.85 17.21
CA TYR A 46 4.20 8.60 15.83
C TYR A 46 5.03 7.50 15.15
N THR A 47 6.35 7.63 15.21
CA THR A 47 7.29 6.69 14.60
C THR A 47 7.20 5.30 15.22
N LYS A 48 6.98 5.24 16.54
CA LYS A 48 6.89 3.99 17.28
C LYS A 48 5.61 3.25 16.95
N HIS A 49 4.47 3.93 16.96
CA HIS A 49 3.15 3.28 16.92
C HIS A 49 2.49 3.27 15.53
N PHE A 50 2.82 4.20 14.65
CA PHE A 50 2.05 4.43 13.42
C PHE A 50 2.83 4.27 12.12
N LEU A 51 4.15 4.35 12.13
CA LEU A 51 4.95 4.28 10.90
C LEU A 51 4.74 2.96 10.15
N ILE A 52 4.94 1.82 10.83
CA ILE A 52 4.80 0.49 10.23
C ILE A 52 3.35 0.21 9.79
N PRO A 53 2.31 0.46 10.61
CA PRO A 53 0.92 0.31 10.17
C PRO A 53 0.56 1.16 8.95
N ILE A 54 0.99 2.42 8.89
CA ILE A 54 0.68 3.31 7.77
C ILE A 54 1.34 2.81 6.48
N ASP A 55 2.59 2.36 6.53
CA ASP A 55 3.30 1.85 5.36
C ASP A 55 2.69 0.55 4.84
N LEU A 56 2.33 -0.38 5.73
CA LEU A 56 1.62 -1.61 5.38
C LEU A 56 0.27 -1.33 4.72
N LEU A 57 -0.47 -0.33 5.23
CA LEU A 57 -1.74 0.10 4.67
C LEU A 57 -1.55 0.73 3.28
N CYS A 58 -0.55 1.58 3.09
CA CYS A 58 -0.24 2.19 1.80
C CYS A 58 0.11 1.13 0.75
N ILE A 59 0.99 0.17 1.08
CA ILE A 59 1.40 -0.91 0.17
C ILE A 59 0.21 -1.83 -0.14
N GLY A 60 -0.61 -2.15 0.86
CA GLY A 60 -1.81 -2.96 0.68
C GLY A 60 -2.81 -2.34 -0.29
N ILE A 61 -3.06 -1.03 -0.17
CA ILE A 61 -3.92 -0.28 -1.09
C ILE A 61 -3.33 -0.26 -2.50
N ILE A 62 -2.03 -0.01 -2.65
CA ILE A 62 -1.36 -0.03 -3.97
C ILE A 62 -1.48 -1.41 -4.63
N ALA A 63 -1.25 -2.49 -3.88
CA ALA A 63 -1.37 -3.86 -4.37
C ALA A 63 -2.78 -4.20 -4.86
N ILE A 64 -3.82 -3.65 -4.22
CA ILE A 64 -5.21 -3.77 -4.65
C ILE A 64 -5.45 -2.97 -5.93
N ILE A 65 -4.96 -1.72 -6.02
CA ILE A 65 -5.26 -0.78 -7.12
C ILE A 65 -4.53 -1.17 -8.42
N MET A 66 -3.28 -1.63 -8.32
CA MET A 66 -2.39 -1.89 -9.46
C MET A 66 -2.99 -2.81 -10.55
N PRO A 67 -3.63 -3.96 -10.24
CA PRO A 67 -4.27 -4.81 -11.26
C PRO A 67 -5.45 -4.14 -11.97
N TYR A 68 -6.10 -3.14 -11.36
CA TYR A 68 -7.17 -2.37 -11.98
C TYR A 68 -6.64 -1.23 -12.88
N ALA A 69 -5.50 -0.64 -12.50
CA ALA A 69 -4.89 0.49 -13.21
C ALA A 69 -4.11 0.09 -14.47
N ASN A 70 -3.50 -1.11 -14.50
CA ASN A 70 -2.53 -1.52 -15.52
C ASN A 70 -2.96 -2.67 -16.44
N ARG A 71 -4.26 -2.89 -16.63
CA ARG A 71 -4.82 -3.96 -17.50
C ARG A 71 -4.33 -3.99 -18.97
N TYR A 72 -3.50 -3.03 -19.42
CA TYR A 72 -3.02 -2.88 -20.79
C TYR A 72 -1.52 -2.54 -20.90
N SER A 73 -0.68 -2.84 -19.89
CA SER A 73 0.78 -2.87 -20.11
C SER A 73 1.18 -4.27 -20.53
N SER A 74 1.98 -4.39 -21.58
CA SER A 74 2.38 -5.60 -22.31
C SER A 74 3.03 -6.75 -21.52
N TYR A 75 3.05 -6.67 -20.18
CA TYR A 75 3.32 -7.79 -19.28
C TYR A 75 2.01 -8.56 -19.08
N GLN A 76 1.89 -9.70 -19.77
CA GLN A 76 0.78 -10.64 -19.74
C GLN A 76 -0.10 -10.55 -18.49
N ALA A 77 -1.36 -10.19 -18.70
CA ALA A 77 -2.43 -10.24 -17.71
C ALA A 77 -2.67 -11.68 -17.26
N ASN A 78 -1.83 -12.19 -16.35
CA ASN A 78 -2.05 -13.49 -15.72
C ASN A 78 -3.15 -13.31 -14.67
N LEU A 79 -4.37 -13.71 -15.03
CA LEU A 79 -5.57 -13.65 -14.17
C LEU A 79 -5.36 -14.32 -12.79
N LYS A 80 -4.39 -15.25 -12.67
CA LYS A 80 -4.01 -15.84 -11.38
C LYS A 80 -3.17 -14.85 -10.55
N GLY A 81 -2.17 -14.21 -11.15
CA GLY A 81 -1.32 -13.19 -10.49
C GLY A 81 -2.11 -12.02 -9.92
N ASP A 82 -3.09 -11.50 -10.67
CA ASP A 82 -3.97 -10.42 -10.20
C ASP A 82 -4.79 -10.79 -8.97
N LYS A 83 -5.22 -12.06 -8.86
CA LYS A 83 -5.95 -12.56 -7.69
C LYS A 83 -5.03 -12.66 -6.47
N TYR A 84 -3.79 -13.12 -6.66
CA TYR A 84 -2.81 -13.18 -5.58
C TYR A 84 -2.41 -11.77 -5.10
N MET A 85 -2.20 -10.81 -5.99
CA MET A 85 -1.94 -9.41 -5.59
C MET A 85 -3.07 -8.82 -4.76
N TYR A 86 -4.32 -9.07 -5.16
CA TYR A 86 -5.48 -8.61 -4.39
C TYR A 86 -5.54 -9.26 -3.00
N LEU A 87 -5.29 -10.57 -2.91
CA LEU A 87 -5.25 -11.29 -1.64
C LEU A 87 -4.11 -10.79 -0.73
N ILE A 88 -2.92 -10.58 -1.29
CA ILE A 88 -1.76 -10.01 -0.58
C ILE A 88 -2.10 -8.60 -0.07
N GLY A 89 -2.75 -7.77 -0.89
CA GLY A 89 -3.16 -6.42 -0.50
C GLY A 89 -4.12 -6.43 0.69
N ILE A 90 -5.13 -7.32 0.70
CA ILE A 90 -6.03 -7.48 1.85
C ILE A 90 -5.26 -7.96 3.10
N CYS A 91 -4.35 -8.92 2.93
CA CYS A 91 -3.54 -9.45 4.02
C CYS A 91 -2.67 -8.37 4.66
N LEU A 92 -2.05 -7.51 3.84
CA LEU A 92 -1.24 -6.37 4.31
C LEU A 92 -2.08 -5.34 5.09
N ILE A 93 -3.30 -5.06 4.63
CA ILE A 93 -4.22 -4.17 5.35
C ILE A 93 -4.59 -4.78 6.71
N PHE A 94 -4.88 -6.09 6.75
CA PHE A 94 -5.19 -6.76 8.02
C PHE A 94 -3.98 -6.76 8.97
N LEU A 95 -2.78 -6.99 8.43
CA LEU A 95 -1.53 -6.92 9.18
C LEU A 95 -1.26 -5.50 9.72
N ALA A 96 -1.63 -4.45 8.98
CA ALA A 96 -1.54 -3.07 9.45
C ALA A 96 -2.39 -2.85 10.72
N PHE A 97 -3.60 -3.40 10.77
CA PHE A 97 -4.44 -3.32 11.98
C PHE A 97 -3.85 -4.14 13.14
N ILE A 98 -3.36 -5.35 12.88
CA ILE A 98 -2.71 -6.19 13.89
C ILE A 98 -1.50 -5.47 14.49
N THR A 99 -0.62 -4.93 13.64
CA THR A 99 0.57 -4.21 14.09
C THR A 99 0.19 -2.97 14.88
N LEU A 100 -0.85 -2.23 14.49
CA LEU A 100 -1.35 -1.12 15.28
C LEU A 100 -1.79 -1.57 16.69
N ILE A 101 -2.61 -2.62 16.79
CA ILE A 101 -3.05 -3.18 18.08
C ILE A 101 -1.84 -3.61 18.93
N LEU A 102 -0.91 -4.38 18.34
CA LEU A 102 0.30 -4.84 19.03
C LEU A 102 1.12 -3.68 19.56
N THR A 103 1.26 -2.61 18.79
CA THR A 103 2.08 -1.48 19.22
C THR A 103 1.42 -0.64 20.31
N PHE A 104 0.12 -0.79 20.57
CA PHE A 104 -0.54 -0.21 21.75
C PHE A 104 -0.61 -1.16 22.93
N ALA A 105 -0.46 -2.47 22.71
CA ALA A 105 -0.47 -3.49 23.75
C ALA A 105 0.89 -3.67 24.44
N PHE A 106 1.99 -3.23 23.82
CA PHE A 106 3.36 -3.29 24.30
C PHE A 106 4.00 -1.91 24.32
#